data_AF-A0A161X2I5-F1
#
_entry.id   AF-A0A161X2I5-F1
#
_cell.length_a   1.000
_cell.length_b   1.000
_cell.length_c   1.000
_cell.angle_alpha   90.00
_cell.angle_beta   90.00
_cell.angle_gamma   90.00
#
_symmetry.space_group_name_H-M   'P 1'
#
loop_
_entity.id
_entity.type
_entity.pdbx_description
1 polymer ?
#
loop_
_entity_poly.entity_id
_entity_poly.type
_entity_poly.pdbx_seq_one_letter_code
_entity_poly.pdbx_strand_id
1 'polypeptide(L)'
;MRRNRGLSGKLGLHPSYCVDRATFRAALMTGIEDRVHFFKELVSYKVDTEKENVIVTFKDGEMVKGRFLVGADGLHSVVRRNLVPSHRIKDTGAACIYGKTPITSTVLEKFPEKGMRWMTIVSDQTPMLQSCVIGEAPITLLLEPIRFSEVSRSQHPLPDDYIYWALIGPEARFRLDGETSTSKVSGSKSHQAATEAVRLSLSITEEWHPSIRSVFELQDTRQATLIRVVSSVPNIPAWEPSAITTLLGDAIHPMSPCGGVGAQTAICDAASLAKAIVAAQGSPSAEDIGAFEEGMRKRAQSSILQSEIGSKKMFGLRSLEDCEAWTVL
;
A
#
# COMPACT_ATOMS: atom_id res chain seq x y z
N MET A 1 -15.76 7.30 20.13
CA MET A 1 -14.76 8.13 20.86
C MET A 1 -13.89 7.21 21.72
N ARG A 2 -12.57 7.20 21.49
CA ARG A 2 -11.60 6.36 22.23
C ARG A 2 -11.51 6.80 23.70
N ARG A 3 -12.20 6.11 24.61
CA ARG A 3 -12.01 6.31 26.06
C ARG A 3 -10.82 5.48 26.55
N ASN A 4 -9.65 6.12 26.56
CA ASN A 4 -8.49 5.89 27.46
C ASN A 4 -8.49 4.62 28.34
N ARG A 5 -8.33 3.43 27.73
CA ARG A 5 -7.87 2.22 28.44
C ARG A 5 -6.91 1.35 27.60
N GLY A 6 -6.15 1.98 26.69
CA GLY A 6 -5.10 1.33 25.90
C GLY A 6 -3.72 1.91 26.17
N LEU A 7 -2.68 1.34 25.54
CA LEU A 7 -1.27 1.75 25.62
C LEU A 7 -1.03 3.25 25.33
N SER A 8 -1.99 3.93 24.71
CA SER A 8 -1.97 5.37 24.43
C SER A 8 -1.79 6.25 25.67
N GLY A 9 -2.29 5.81 26.85
CA GLY A 9 -2.26 6.64 28.06
C GLY A 9 -0.95 6.60 28.85
N LYS A 10 -0.21 5.49 28.83
CA LYS A 10 1.01 5.30 29.65
C LYS A 10 2.32 5.49 28.88
N LEU A 11 2.31 5.32 27.55
CA LEU A 11 3.49 5.39 26.70
C LEU A 11 3.45 6.56 25.69
N GLY A 12 2.46 7.45 25.79
CA GLY A 12 2.33 8.59 24.88
C GLY A 12 1.99 8.21 23.43
N LEU A 13 1.50 7.00 23.17
CA LEU A 13 1.14 6.56 21.82
C LEU A 13 -0.12 7.29 21.35
N HIS A 14 0.01 8.12 20.32
CA HIS A 14 -1.14 8.82 19.76
C HIS A 14 -2.12 7.84 19.10
N PRO A 15 -3.44 8.08 19.23
CA PRO A 15 -4.43 7.30 18.53
C PRO A 15 -4.24 7.40 17.00
N SER A 16 -3.90 6.29 16.34
CA SER A 16 -3.88 6.20 14.87
C SER A 16 -5.28 6.37 14.29
N TYR A 17 -5.45 7.21 13.27
CA TYR A 17 -6.69 7.32 12.52
C TYR A 17 -6.75 6.23 11.47
N CYS A 18 -7.76 5.37 11.54
CA CYS A 18 -8.06 4.39 10.50
C CYS A 18 -9.16 4.95 9.61
N VAL A 19 -8.99 4.86 8.30
CA VAL A 19 -9.95 5.35 7.31
C VAL A 19 -10.25 4.25 6.30
N ASP A 20 -11.48 4.19 5.80
CA ASP A 20 -11.77 3.38 4.62
C ASP A 20 -11.17 4.06 3.38
N ARG A 21 -10.38 3.30 2.62
CA ARG A 21 -9.61 3.84 1.48
C ARG A 21 -10.50 4.45 0.40
N ALA A 22 -11.63 3.83 0.09
CA ALA A 22 -12.53 4.32 -0.96
C ALA A 22 -13.19 5.63 -0.54
N THR A 23 -13.72 5.65 0.69
CA THR A 23 -14.30 6.85 1.31
C THR A 23 -13.28 7.98 1.42
N PHE A 24 -12.09 7.68 1.91
CA PHE A 24 -11.04 8.70 2.08
C PHE A 24 -10.62 9.29 0.73
N ARG A 25 -10.48 8.45 -0.31
CA ARG A 25 -10.20 8.93 -1.66
C ARG A 25 -11.33 9.81 -2.19
N ALA A 26 -12.59 9.44 -1.98
CA ALA A 26 -13.73 10.27 -2.37
C ALA A 26 -13.67 11.64 -1.68
N ALA A 27 -13.39 11.67 -0.38
CA ALA A 27 -13.24 12.92 0.37
C ALA A 27 -12.07 13.79 -0.13
N LEU A 28 -10.95 13.20 -0.54
CA LEU A 28 -9.81 13.92 -1.12
C LEU A 28 -10.09 14.51 -2.51
N MET A 29 -11.09 14.00 -3.23
CA MET A 29 -11.49 14.52 -4.54
C MET A 29 -12.54 15.63 -4.45
N THR A 30 -13.09 15.90 -3.26
CA THR A 30 -14.08 16.95 -3.04
C THR A 30 -13.51 18.33 -3.39
N GLY A 31 -14.20 19.06 -4.26
CA GLY A 31 -13.83 20.42 -4.69
C GLY A 31 -12.77 20.49 -5.79
N ILE A 32 -12.33 19.34 -6.32
CA ILE A 32 -11.40 19.24 -7.46
C ILE A 32 -11.90 18.26 -8.53
N GLU A 33 -13.19 17.90 -8.50
CA GLU A 33 -13.78 16.88 -9.35
C GLU A 33 -13.61 17.20 -10.85
N ASP A 34 -13.68 18.48 -11.21
CA ASP A 34 -13.47 19.01 -12.56
C ASP A 34 -12.01 18.91 -13.04
N ARG A 35 -11.07 18.69 -12.12
CA ARG A 35 -9.63 18.55 -12.38
C ARG A 35 -9.17 17.09 -12.41
N VAL A 36 -10.05 16.14 -12.10
CA VAL A 36 -9.74 14.71 -12.10
C VAL A 36 -10.28 14.05 -13.36
N HIS A 37 -9.38 13.71 -14.28
CA HIS A 37 -9.74 13.04 -15.53
C HIS A 37 -9.50 11.53 -15.41
N PHE A 38 -10.58 10.74 -15.40
CA PHE A 38 -10.50 9.28 -15.38
C PHE A 38 -10.21 8.70 -16.77
N PHE A 39 -9.82 7.42 -16.81
CA PHE A 39 -9.46 6.69 -18.03
C PHE A 39 -8.23 7.24 -18.78
N LYS A 40 -7.43 8.08 -18.11
CA LYS A 40 -6.17 8.65 -18.62
C LYS A 40 -4.97 7.86 -18.12
N GLU A 41 -4.69 6.72 -18.75
CA GLU A 41 -3.50 5.91 -18.47
C GLU A 41 -2.29 6.53 -19.19
N LEU A 42 -1.32 7.06 -18.43
CA LEU A 42 -0.09 7.66 -18.98
C LEU A 42 0.76 6.56 -19.64
N VAL A 43 1.20 6.81 -20.88
CA VAL A 43 2.08 5.88 -21.63
C VAL A 43 3.49 6.43 -21.72
N SER A 44 3.63 7.73 -22.00
CA SER A 44 4.92 8.39 -22.14
C SER A 44 4.82 9.89 -21.87
N TYR A 45 5.96 10.54 -21.68
CA TYR A 45 6.05 12.00 -21.64
C TYR A 45 7.35 12.46 -22.29
N LYS A 46 7.36 13.71 -22.76
CA LYS A 46 8.54 14.39 -23.30
C LYS A 46 8.70 15.74 -22.64
N VAL A 47 9.90 16.02 -22.13
CA VAL A 47 10.28 17.33 -21.61
C VAL A 47 10.88 18.16 -22.75
N ASP A 48 10.40 19.38 -22.90
CA ASP A 48 10.95 20.41 -23.77
C ASP A 48 11.60 21.48 -22.88
N THR A 49 12.92 21.41 -22.74
CA THR A 49 13.69 22.32 -21.88
C THR A 49 13.75 23.73 -22.45
N GLU A 50 13.73 23.89 -23.78
CA GLU A 50 13.76 25.21 -24.43
C GLU A 50 12.46 25.97 -24.20
N LYS A 51 11.33 25.26 -24.20
CA LYS A 51 10.00 25.84 -24.03
C LYS A 51 9.42 25.63 -22.63
N GLU A 52 10.24 25.23 -21.67
CA GLU A 52 9.91 24.96 -20.26
C GLU A 52 8.57 24.23 -20.07
N ASN A 53 8.36 23.15 -20.82
CA ASN A 53 7.11 22.41 -20.75
C ASN A 53 7.31 20.90 -20.84
N VAL A 54 6.24 20.20 -20.52
CA VAL A 54 6.13 18.76 -20.61
C VAL A 54 4.88 18.40 -21.39
N ILE A 55 5.02 17.45 -22.29
CA ILE A 55 3.92 16.90 -23.07
C ILE A 55 3.76 15.44 -22.65
N VAL A 56 2.58 15.09 -22.14
CA VAL A 56 2.22 13.72 -21.78
C VAL A 56 1.37 13.10 -22.86
N THR A 57 1.54 11.79 -23.09
CA THR A 57 0.73 11.01 -24.03
C THR A 57 0.00 9.91 -23.27
N PHE A 58 -1.31 9.87 -23.40
CA PHE A 58 -2.18 8.87 -22.80
C PHE A 58 -2.48 7.72 -23.76
N LYS A 59 -2.95 6.60 -23.21
CA LYS A 59 -3.25 5.38 -23.96
C LYS A 59 -4.37 5.53 -25.00
N ASP A 60 -5.28 6.46 -24.78
CA ASP A 60 -6.33 6.82 -25.74
C ASP A 60 -5.82 7.71 -26.89
N GLY A 61 -4.53 8.03 -26.91
CA GLY A 61 -3.88 8.88 -27.91
C GLY A 61 -3.93 10.37 -27.59
N GLU A 62 -4.62 10.79 -26.53
CA GLU A 62 -4.65 12.20 -26.16
C GLU A 62 -3.27 12.68 -25.69
N MET A 63 -2.89 13.86 -26.16
CA MET A 63 -1.68 14.55 -25.72
C MET A 63 -2.04 15.81 -24.96
N VAL A 64 -1.48 15.96 -23.76
CA VAL A 64 -1.70 17.14 -22.91
C VAL A 64 -0.38 17.84 -22.65
N LYS A 65 -0.39 19.16 -22.80
CA LYS A 65 0.75 20.02 -22.49
C LYS A 65 0.59 20.64 -21.10
N GLY A 66 1.64 20.61 -20.30
CA GLY A 66 1.73 21.26 -18.99
C GLY A 66 3.10 21.90 -18.76
N ARG A 67 3.22 22.70 -17.69
CA ARG A 67 4.51 23.29 -17.26
C ARG A 67 5.27 22.37 -16.30
N PHE A 68 4.53 21.56 -15.54
CA PHE A 68 5.09 20.69 -14.50
C PHE A 68 4.36 19.35 -14.47
N LEU A 69 5.12 18.25 -14.36
CA LEU A 69 4.62 16.88 -14.26
C LEU A 69 5.09 16.24 -12.95
N VAL A 70 4.14 15.76 -12.17
CA VAL A 70 4.41 15.01 -10.93
C VAL A 70 4.01 13.55 -11.15
N GLY A 71 4.98 12.64 -11.07
CA GLY A 71 4.68 11.20 -11.06
C GLY A 71 4.16 10.77 -9.69
N ALA A 72 2.84 10.60 -9.62
CA ALA A 72 2.12 9.99 -8.49
C ALA A 72 1.37 8.71 -8.94
N ASP A 73 1.94 8.02 -9.93
CA ASP A 73 1.39 6.90 -10.70
C ASP A 73 1.74 5.51 -10.12
N GLY A 74 2.24 5.48 -8.88
CA GLY A 74 2.40 4.28 -8.08
C GLY A 74 3.50 3.32 -8.55
N LEU A 75 3.41 2.07 -8.10
CA LEU A 75 4.48 1.07 -8.26
C LEU A 75 5.02 0.96 -9.70
N HIS A 76 4.13 1.03 -10.70
CA HIS A 76 4.47 0.85 -12.12
C HIS A 76 4.80 2.17 -12.85
N SER A 77 5.22 3.19 -12.09
CA SER A 77 5.42 4.55 -12.57
C SER A 77 6.17 4.67 -13.90
N VAL A 78 5.50 5.27 -14.89
CA VAL A 78 6.09 5.65 -16.18
C VAL A 78 7.07 6.80 -15.97
N VAL A 79 6.76 7.73 -15.07
CA VAL A 79 7.61 8.89 -14.78
C VAL A 79 8.92 8.44 -14.15
N ARG A 80 8.89 7.55 -13.15
CA ARG A 80 10.09 7.05 -12.49
C ARG A 80 11.03 6.34 -13.45
N ARG A 81 10.52 5.49 -14.36
CA ARG A 81 11.36 4.75 -15.30
C ARG A 81 12.23 5.66 -16.18
N ASN A 82 11.73 6.84 -16.53
CA ASN A 82 12.47 7.81 -17.32
C ASN A 82 13.33 8.74 -16.46
N LEU A 83 12.80 9.22 -15.32
CA LEU A 83 13.51 10.19 -14.48
C LEU A 83 14.62 9.57 -13.63
N VAL A 84 14.41 8.34 -13.13
CA VAL A 84 15.34 7.66 -12.21
C VAL A 84 15.54 6.19 -12.63
N PRO A 85 16.12 5.91 -13.80
CA PRO A 85 16.28 4.53 -14.32
C PRO A 85 17.22 3.67 -13.45
N SER A 86 18.05 4.29 -12.62
CA SER A 86 18.93 3.62 -11.65
C SER A 86 18.19 3.15 -10.39
N HIS A 87 16.96 3.63 -10.14
CA HIS A 87 16.18 3.22 -8.98
C HIS A 87 15.86 1.71 -9.03
N ARG A 88 15.90 1.05 -7.88
CA ARG A 88 15.66 -0.39 -7.74
C ARG A 88 14.57 -0.63 -6.71
N ILE A 89 13.53 -1.32 -7.15
CA ILE A 89 12.53 -1.91 -6.27
C ILE A 89 12.94 -3.36 -6.03
N LYS A 90 12.69 -3.87 -4.83
CA LYS A 90 13.03 -5.20 -4.38
C LYS A 90 11.76 -6.04 -4.24
N ASP A 91 11.83 -7.27 -4.72
CA ASP A 91 10.84 -8.31 -4.43
C ASP A 91 11.17 -8.91 -3.06
N THR A 92 10.28 -8.74 -2.08
CA THR A 92 10.53 -9.23 -0.72
C THR A 92 10.46 -10.76 -0.60
N GLY A 93 9.97 -11.45 -1.64
CA GLY A 93 9.63 -12.87 -1.61
C GLY A 93 8.30 -13.16 -0.92
N ALA A 94 7.58 -12.13 -0.44
CA ALA A 94 6.31 -12.30 0.24
C ALA A 94 5.11 -11.97 -0.65
N ALA A 95 3.98 -12.56 -0.30
CA ALA A 95 2.67 -12.21 -0.83
C ALA A 95 1.73 -11.80 0.31
N CYS A 96 0.69 -11.06 -0.06
CA CYS A 96 -0.35 -10.62 0.85
C CYS A 96 -1.71 -10.81 0.18
N ILE A 97 -2.62 -11.50 0.88
CA ILE A 97 -4.05 -11.40 0.58
C ILE A 97 -4.67 -10.48 1.61
N TYR A 98 -5.32 -9.41 1.17
CA TYR A 98 -6.11 -8.59 2.07
C TYR A 98 -7.56 -8.56 1.64
N GLY A 99 -8.45 -8.35 2.61
CA GLY A 99 -9.88 -8.32 2.39
C GLY A 99 -10.65 -7.67 3.53
N LYS A 100 -11.98 -7.79 3.43
CA LYS A 100 -12.92 -7.26 4.42
C LYS A 100 -13.93 -8.33 4.80
N THR A 101 -14.30 -8.35 6.07
CA THR A 101 -15.36 -9.21 6.60
C THR A 101 -16.39 -8.34 7.31
N PRO A 102 -17.63 -8.21 6.79
CA PRO A 102 -18.66 -7.38 7.42
C PRO A 102 -18.94 -7.82 8.87
N ILE A 103 -19.07 -6.87 9.80
CA ILE A 103 -19.38 -7.17 11.21
C ILE A 103 -20.88 -7.46 11.33
N THR A 104 -21.26 -8.71 11.11
CA THR A 104 -22.62 -9.23 11.29
C THR A 104 -22.79 -9.89 12.66
N SER A 105 -24.02 -10.21 13.06
CA SER A 105 -24.28 -11.01 14.28
C SER A 105 -23.53 -12.34 14.27
N THR A 106 -23.49 -13.03 13.13
CA THR A 106 -22.75 -14.29 12.96
C THR A 106 -21.25 -14.13 13.18
N VAL A 107 -20.65 -13.02 12.72
CA VAL A 107 -19.23 -12.72 13.00
C VAL A 107 -19.02 -12.48 14.48
N LEU A 108 -19.91 -11.72 15.13
CA LEU A 108 -19.80 -11.43 16.57
C LEU A 108 -19.95 -12.69 17.45
N GLU A 109 -20.70 -13.69 17.01
CA GLU A 109 -20.86 -14.97 17.70
C GLU A 109 -19.65 -15.89 17.52
N LYS A 110 -19.04 -15.93 16.32
CA LYS A 110 -17.95 -16.86 16.00
C LYS A 110 -16.55 -16.32 16.30
N PHE A 111 -16.31 -15.04 16.03
CA PHE A 111 -14.97 -14.46 16.11
C PHE A 111 -14.65 -14.00 17.55
N PRO A 112 -13.43 -14.23 18.06
CA PRO A 112 -13.11 -13.92 19.45
C PRO A 112 -13.30 -12.44 19.79
N GLU A 113 -14.00 -12.17 20.90
CA GLU A 113 -14.27 -10.79 21.38
C GLU A 113 -12.98 -9.97 21.55
N LYS A 114 -11.88 -10.63 21.95
CA LYS A 114 -10.56 -9.99 22.10
C LYS A 114 -10.07 -9.39 20.77
N GLY A 115 -10.28 -10.09 19.65
CA GLY A 115 -9.91 -9.62 18.31
C GLY A 115 -10.77 -8.47 17.82
N MET A 116 -11.95 -8.25 18.40
CA MET A 116 -12.86 -7.16 18.04
C MET A 116 -12.51 -5.82 18.70
N ARG A 117 -11.54 -5.80 19.62
CA ARG A 117 -11.23 -4.60 20.42
C ARG A 117 -10.13 -3.74 19.82
N TRP A 118 -9.12 -4.35 19.20
CA TRP A 118 -7.90 -3.68 18.72
C TRP A 118 -7.31 -4.42 17.54
N MET A 119 -6.31 -3.80 16.90
CA MET A 119 -5.42 -4.47 15.96
C MET A 119 -4.88 -5.75 16.60
N THR A 120 -5.10 -6.86 15.91
CA THR A 120 -4.70 -8.18 16.38
C THR A 120 -3.83 -8.84 15.33
N ILE A 121 -2.81 -9.54 15.81
CA ILE A 121 -1.94 -10.35 14.98
C ILE A 121 -2.15 -11.80 15.40
N VAL A 122 -2.41 -12.67 14.44
CA VAL A 122 -2.40 -14.12 14.60
C VAL A 122 -1.25 -14.65 13.75
N SER A 123 -0.36 -15.45 14.34
CA SER A 123 0.78 -16.04 13.66
C SER A 123 0.60 -17.55 13.66
N ASP A 124 0.59 -18.12 12.46
CA ASP A 124 0.67 -19.55 12.22
C ASP A 124 2.14 -19.92 12.05
N GLN A 125 2.65 -20.66 13.04
CA GLN A 125 4.05 -21.05 13.13
C GLN A 125 4.21 -22.52 12.81
N THR A 126 5.14 -22.81 11.91
CA THR A 126 5.52 -24.20 11.61
C THR A 126 6.12 -24.85 12.86
N PRO A 127 5.61 -26.03 13.30
CA PRO A 127 6.20 -26.78 14.40
C PRO A 127 7.70 -27.03 14.17
N MET A 128 8.50 -26.96 15.25
CA MET A 128 9.98 -26.99 15.20
C MET A 128 10.57 -28.13 14.34
N LEU A 129 9.99 -29.32 14.36
CA LEU A 129 10.50 -30.44 13.56
C LEU A 129 10.22 -30.27 12.06
N GLN A 130 9.11 -29.64 11.70
CA GLN A 130 8.76 -29.37 10.32
C GLN A 130 9.56 -28.18 9.76
N SER A 131 9.90 -27.18 10.60
CA SER A 131 10.66 -26.01 10.12
C SER A 131 12.06 -26.38 9.61
N CYS A 132 12.65 -27.46 10.11
CA CYS A 132 13.90 -28.03 9.59
C CYS A 132 13.81 -28.49 8.12
N VAL A 133 12.59 -28.78 7.62
CA VAL A 133 12.36 -29.32 6.27
C VAL A 133 11.79 -28.26 5.33
N ILE A 134 10.87 -27.42 5.82
CA ILE A 134 10.10 -26.47 5.00
C ILE A 134 10.41 -24.99 5.28
N GLY A 135 11.35 -24.70 6.19
CA GLY A 135 11.74 -23.35 6.58
C GLY A 135 10.88 -22.73 7.70
N GLU A 136 11.29 -21.54 8.18
CA GLU A 136 10.80 -20.92 9.42
C GLU A 136 9.84 -19.72 9.24
N ALA A 137 9.41 -19.41 8.03
CA ALA A 137 8.63 -18.18 7.81
C ALA A 137 7.12 -18.41 8.11
N PRO A 138 6.53 -17.67 9.07
CA PRO A 138 5.14 -17.85 9.47
C PRO A 138 4.18 -17.33 8.41
N ILE A 139 2.94 -17.82 8.45
CA ILE A 139 1.81 -17.11 7.86
C ILE A 139 1.21 -16.23 8.96
N THR A 140 1.11 -14.93 8.71
CA THR A 140 0.64 -13.97 9.68
C THR A 140 -0.62 -13.28 9.19
N LEU A 141 -1.67 -13.33 10.01
CA LEU A 141 -2.89 -12.55 9.85
C LEU A 141 -2.79 -11.29 10.70
N LEU A 142 -2.84 -10.12 10.07
CA LEU A 142 -3.10 -8.84 10.71
C LEU A 142 -4.57 -8.48 10.51
N LEU A 143 -5.28 -8.13 11.57
CA LEU A 143 -6.68 -7.72 11.50
C LEU A 143 -6.95 -6.45 12.33
N GLU A 144 -7.84 -5.60 11.83
CA GLU A 144 -8.31 -4.38 12.50
C GLU A 144 -9.82 -4.22 12.28
N PRO A 145 -10.63 -4.19 13.36
CA PRO A 145 -12.05 -3.83 13.27
C PRO A 145 -12.24 -2.34 12.93
N ILE A 146 -12.79 -2.06 11.76
CA ILE A 146 -13.11 -0.71 11.30
C ILE A 146 -14.56 -0.40 11.63
N ARG A 147 -14.76 0.67 12.41
CA ARG A 147 -16.07 1.14 12.85
C ARG A 147 -16.25 2.61 12.55
N PHE A 148 -17.43 2.98 12.09
CA PHE A 148 -17.76 4.36 11.76
C PHE A 148 -18.75 4.95 12.77
N SER A 149 -18.46 6.16 13.25
CA SER A 149 -19.34 6.84 14.19
C SER A 149 -20.65 7.29 13.53
N GLU A 150 -21.73 7.38 14.29
CA GLU A 150 -23.01 7.92 13.82
C GLU A 150 -22.86 9.33 13.22
N VAL A 151 -22.02 10.17 13.83
CA VAL A 151 -21.70 11.52 13.32
C VAL A 151 -21.04 11.45 11.94
N SER A 152 -20.11 10.52 11.72
CA SER A 152 -19.48 10.35 10.42
C SER A 152 -20.48 9.83 9.38
N ARG A 153 -21.36 8.88 9.78
CA ARG A 153 -22.39 8.30 8.91
C ARG A 153 -23.46 9.30 8.50
N SER A 154 -23.77 10.29 9.34
CA SER A 154 -24.74 11.34 9.01
C SER A 154 -24.19 12.38 8.03
N GLN A 155 -22.86 12.49 7.91
CA GLN A 155 -22.19 13.47 7.05
C GLN A 155 -21.69 12.89 5.72
N HIS A 156 -21.40 11.59 5.69
CA HIS A 156 -20.77 10.95 4.53
C HIS A 156 -21.38 9.57 4.25
N PRO A 157 -21.45 9.14 2.98
CA PRO A 157 -21.77 7.77 2.64
C PRO A 157 -20.61 6.87 3.10
N LEU A 158 -20.87 6.01 4.08
CA LEU A 158 -19.88 5.10 4.68
C LEU A 158 -20.36 3.65 4.55
N PRO A 159 -19.44 2.68 4.31
CA PRO A 159 -19.80 1.27 4.33
C PRO A 159 -20.23 0.83 5.73
N ASP A 160 -20.82 -0.37 5.83
CA ASP A 160 -21.04 -1.03 7.12
C ASP A 160 -19.72 -1.26 7.85
N ASP A 161 -19.79 -1.46 9.17
CA ASP A 161 -18.60 -1.79 9.95
C ASP A 161 -18.04 -3.14 9.49
N TYR A 162 -16.72 -3.28 9.40
CA TYR A 162 -16.06 -4.47 8.87
C TYR A 162 -14.74 -4.74 9.61
N ILE A 163 -14.30 -6.00 9.62
CA ILE A 163 -12.94 -6.39 9.97
C ILE A 163 -12.10 -6.26 8.70
N TYR A 164 -11.12 -5.35 8.70
CA TYR A 164 -10.06 -5.37 7.71
C TYR A 164 -9.06 -6.47 8.09
N TRP A 165 -8.62 -7.26 7.13
CA TRP A 165 -7.61 -8.28 7.38
C TRP A 165 -6.59 -8.36 6.24
N ALA A 166 -5.37 -8.74 6.61
CA ALA A 166 -4.26 -8.99 5.70
C ALA A 166 -3.52 -10.26 6.15
N LEU A 167 -3.53 -11.28 5.29
CA LEU A 167 -2.80 -12.53 5.43
C LEU A 167 -1.49 -12.43 4.64
N ILE A 168 -0.37 -12.44 5.34
CA ILE A 168 0.96 -12.15 4.80
C ILE A 168 1.90 -13.31 5.10
N GLY A 169 2.72 -13.68 4.13
CA GLY A 169 3.75 -14.70 4.32
C GLY A 169 4.57 -14.94 3.04
N PRO A 170 5.40 -15.99 3.02
CA PRO A 170 6.19 -16.36 1.85
C PRO A 170 5.31 -16.65 0.65
N GLU A 171 5.64 -16.12 -0.52
CA GLU A 171 4.77 -16.28 -1.70
C GLU A 171 4.60 -17.72 -2.17
N ALA A 172 5.55 -18.61 -1.87
CA ALA A 172 5.40 -20.04 -2.13
C ALA A 172 4.15 -20.65 -1.46
N ARG A 173 3.65 -20.05 -0.38
CA ARG A 173 2.42 -20.47 0.33
C ARG A 173 1.14 -19.92 -0.28
N PHE A 174 1.24 -19.00 -1.23
CA PHE A 174 0.11 -18.36 -1.91
C PHE A 174 -0.04 -18.89 -3.35
N ARG A 175 0.33 -20.16 -3.57
CA ARG A 175 0.18 -20.89 -4.83
C ARG A 175 -0.68 -22.12 -4.57
N LEU A 176 -1.63 -22.44 -5.45
CA LEU A 176 -2.21 -23.78 -5.46
C LEU A 176 -1.33 -24.72 -6.28
N ASP A 177 -1.32 -25.99 -5.87
CA ASP A 177 -0.56 -27.06 -6.52
C ASP A 177 -0.76 -27.05 -8.05
N GLY A 178 0.35 -26.97 -8.78
CA GLY A 178 0.40 -27.13 -10.24
C GLY A 178 0.36 -25.85 -11.08
N GLU A 179 0.09 -24.67 -10.51
CA GLU A 179 0.09 -23.42 -11.29
C GLU A 179 1.44 -22.69 -11.23
N THR A 180 2.26 -22.92 -12.27
CA THR A 180 3.38 -22.06 -12.60
C THR A 180 2.86 -20.78 -13.25
N SER A 181 2.49 -19.78 -12.45
CA SER A 181 2.94 -18.40 -12.64
C SER A 181 2.07 -17.39 -11.88
N THR A 182 2.59 -16.88 -10.76
CA THR A 182 2.12 -15.63 -10.15
C THR A 182 2.55 -14.39 -10.95
N SER A 183 3.24 -14.54 -12.10
CA SER A 183 3.74 -13.42 -12.91
C SER A 183 2.63 -12.57 -13.56
N LYS A 184 1.36 -12.98 -13.50
CA LYS A 184 0.22 -12.21 -14.03
C LYS A 184 -0.73 -11.62 -12.98
N VAL A 185 -0.52 -11.87 -11.68
CA VAL A 185 -1.41 -11.37 -10.62
C VAL A 185 -0.85 -10.08 -10.00
N SER A 186 -0.50 -9.10 -10.84
CA SER A 186 -0.26 -7.74 -10.37
C SER A 186 -1.57 -6.95 -10.44
N GLY A 187 -2.32 -6.89 -9.33
CA GLY A 187 -3.34 -5.87 -9.08
C GLY A 187 -4.53 -5.79 -10.06
N SER A 188 -4.74 -6.78 -10.91
CA SER A 188 -5.89 -6.81 -11.82
C SER A 188 -7.19 -6.98 -11.02
N LYS A 189 -8.05 -5.95 -11.06
CA LYS A 189 -9.41 -5.99 -10.49
C LYS A 189 -10.34 -6.80 -11.38
N SER A 190 -9.97 -8.03 -11.74
CA SER A 190 -10.87 -8.95 -12.44
C SER A 190 -11.65 -9.76 -11.41
N HIS A 191 -12.89 -10.16 -11.76
CA HIS A 191 -13.69 -11.04 -10.93
C HIS A 191 -12.94 -12.34 -10.58
N GLN A 192 -12.18 -12.88 -11.54
CA GLN A 192 -11.35 -14.08 -11.38
C GLN A 192 -10.25 -13.89 -10.31
N ALA A 193 -9.59 -12.73 -10.26
CA ALA A 193 -8.55 -12.47 -9.26
C ALA A 193 -9.11 -12.41 -7.83
N ALA A 194 -10.31 -11.85 -7.67
CA ALA A 194 -10.99 -11.85 -6.37
C ALA A 194 -11.40 -13.26 -5.93
N THR A 195 -11.99 -14.06 -6.85
CA THR A 195 -12.33 -15.46 -6.58
C THR A 195 -11.11 -16.27 -6.14
N GLU A 196 -9.97 -16.05 -6.79
CA GLU A 196 -8.74 -16.76 -6.47
C GLU A 196 -8.17 -16.36 -5.11
N ALA A 197 -8.17 -15.07 -4.78
CA ALA A 197 -7.78 -14.57 -3.47
C ALA A 197 -8.65 -15.16 -2.34
N VAL A 198 -9.97 -15.26 -2.55
CA VAL A 198 -10.90 -15.92 -1.62
C VAL A 198 -10.53 -17.39 -1.42
N ARG A 199 -10.38 -18.13 -2.53
CA ARG A 199 -10.05 -19.56 -2.51
C ARG A 199 -8.74 -19.84 -1.78
N LEU A 200 -7.69 -19.09 -2.12
CA LEU A 200 -6.39 -19.16 -1.46
C LEU A 200 -6.48 -18.88 0.04
N SER A 201 -7.18 -17.81 0.44
CA SER A 201 -7.32 -17.47 1.87
C SER A 201 -7.96 -18.61 2.67
N LEU A 202 -8.96 -19.29 2.11
CA LEU A 202 -9.65 -20.42 2.75
C LEU A 202 -8.81 -21.70 2.77
N SER A 203 -8.00 -21.94 1.73
CA SER A 203 -7.10 -23.09 1.62
C SER A 203 -5.90 -22.96 2.56
N ILE A 204 -5.24 -21.81 2.59
CA ILE A 204 -4.09 -21.54 3.48
C ILE A 204 -4.49 -21.69 4.95
N THR A 205 -5.74 -21.34 5.29
CA THR A 205 -6.24 -21.35 6.67
C THR A 205 -7.11 -22.55 6.98
N GLU A 206 -7.01 -23.64 6.23
CA GLU A 206 -7.86 -24.82 6.37
C GLU A 206 -7.81 -25.43 7.79
N GLU A 207 -6.60 -25.55 8.34
CA GLU A 207 -6.37 -26.15 9.66
C GLU A 207 -6.43 -25.13 10.80
N TRP A 208 -6.72 -23.85 10.51
CA TRP A 208 -6.76 -22.82 11.54
C TRP A 208 -7.96 -23.02 12.46
N HIS A 209 -7.80 -22.61 13.72
CA HIS A 209 -8.87 -22.71 14.72
C HIS A 209 -10.18 -22.08 14.19
N PRO A 210 -11.33 -22.76 14.29
CA PRO A 210 -12.58 -22.33 13.64
C PRO A 210 -12.99 -20.88 13.96
N SER A 211 -12.71 -20.40 15.18
CA SER A 211 -13.03 -19.03 15.56
C SER A 211 -12.25 -17.98 14.75
N ILE A 212 -10.97 -18.24 14.40
CA ILE A 212 -10.16 -17.33 13.60
C ILE A 212 -10.49 -17.51 12.12
N ARG A 213 -10.64 -18.77 11.67
CA ARG A 213 -11.01 -19.10 10.30
C ARG A 213 -12.33 -18.44 9.86
N SER A 214 -13.25 -18.22 10.79
CA SER A 214 -14.53 -17.56 10.55
C SER A 214 -14.43 -16.19 9.85
N VAL A 215 -13.32 -15.45 10.02
CA VAL A 215 -13.08 -14.19 9.32
C VAL A 215 -13.02 -14.41 7.80
N PHE A 216 -12.38 -15.48 7.35
CA PHE A 216 -12.26 -15.82 5.94
C PHE A 216 -13.55 -16.48 5.41
N GLU A 217 -14.23 -17.31 6.21
CA GLU A 217 -15.50 -17.93 5.80
C GLU A 217 -16.62 -16.90 5.58
N LEU A 218 -16.59 -15.80 6.35
CA LEU A 218 -17.61 -14.76 6.32
C LEU A 218 -17.17 -13.50 5.55
N GLN A 219 -16.06 -13.57 4.80
CA GLN A 219 -15.50 -12.44 4.07
C GLN A 219 -16.42 -11.93 2.94
N ASP A 220 -16.31 -10.64 2.59
CA ASP A 220 -16.87 -10.13 1.34
C ASP A 220 -16.00 -10.61 0.17
N THR A 221 -16.50 -11.60 -0.56
CA THR A 221 -15.79 -12.26 -1.66
C THR A 221 -15.46 -11.36 -2.84
N ARG A 222 -16.04 -10.14 -2.88
CA ARG A 222 -15.76 -9.13 -3.92
C ARG A 222 -14.60 -8.22 -3.55
N GLN A 223 -14.13 -8.26 -2.31
CA GLN A 223 -13.14 -7.33 -1.76
C GLN A 223 -11.84 -8.00 -1.31
N ALA A 224 -11.60 -9.26 -1.68
CA ALA A 224 -10.32 -9.93 -1.49
C ALA A 224 -9.37 -9.63 -2.65
N THR A 225 -8.09 -9.41 -2.37
CA THR A 225 -7.06 -9.18 -3.40
C THR A 225 -5.73 -9.78 -2.98
N LEU A 226 -5.12 -10.55 -3.88
CA LEU A 226 -3.74 -11.04 -3.77
C LEU A 226 -2.77 -10.03 -4.39
N ILE A 227 -1.71 -9.69 -3.66
CA ILE A 227 -0.62 -8.84 -4.15
C ILE A 227 0.75 -9.43 -3.80
N ARG A 228 1.73 -9.14 -4.65
CA ARG A 228 3.15 -9.32 -4.32
C ARG A 228 3.59 -8.18 -3.41
N VAL A 229 4.36 -8.51 -2.38
CA VAL A 229 4.93 -7.51 -1.47
C VAL A 229 6.29 -7.08 -2.01
N VAL A 230 6.39 -5.81 -2.34
CA VAL A 230 7.60 -5.17 -2.87
C VAL A 230 7.95 -3.96 -2.02
N SER A 231 9.21 -3.54 -2.09
CA SER A 231 9.67 -2.34 -1.40
C SER A 231 10.81 -1.68 -2.16
N SER A 232 10.89 -0.36 -2.11
CA SER A 232 12.11 0.38 -2.41
C SER A 232 13.19 0.02 -1.40
N VAL A 233 14.46 0.20 -1.79
CA VAL A 233 15.58 0.23 -0.87
C VAL A 233 15.63 1.57 -0.09
N PRO A 234 16.16 1.60 1.15
CA PRO A 234 16.23 2.83 1.95
C PRO A 234 17.04 3.94 1.29
N ASN A 235 18.11 3.59 0.59
CA ASN A 235 18.96 4.54 -0.11
C ASN A 235 18.45 4.78 -1.54
N ILE A 236 17.43 5.63 -1.65
CA ILE A 236 16.90 6.07 -2.94
C ILE A 236 17.95 6.94 -3.63
N PRO A 237 18.37 6.63 -4.87
CA PRO A 237 19.37 7.44 -5.57
C PRO A 237 18.87 8.87 -5.73
N ALA A 238 19.76 9.84 -5.57
CA ALA A 238 19.49 11.20 -6.01
C ALA A 238 19.46 11.24 -7.55
N TRP A 239 18.72 12.19 -8.10
CA TRP A 239 18.69 12.51 -9.52
C TRP A 239 18.81 14.02 -9.68
N GLU A 240 19.09 14.45 -10.91
CA GLU A 240 19.23 15.87 -11.23
C GLU A 240 17.86 16.57 -11.07
N PRO A 241 17.75 17.59 -10.20
CA PRO A 241 16.49 18.30 -10.02
C PRO A 241 16.04 19.02 -11.29
N SER A 242 14.73 19.10 -11.48
CA SER A 242 14.13 19.77 -12.64
C SER A 242 12.96 20.65 -12.21
N ALA A 243 12.87 21.84 -12.79
CA ALA A 243 11.69 22.71 -12.64
C ALA A 243 10.43 22.18 -13.36
N ILE A 244 10.55 21.06 -14.11
CA ILE A 244 9.50 20.55 -15.00
C ILE A 244 8.97 19.18 -14.54
N THR A 245 9.76 18.36 -13.86
CA THR A 245 9.35 17.00 -13.50
C THR A 245 9.83 16.57 -12.11
N THR A 246 8.98 15.87 -11.36
CA THR A 246 9.37 15.21 -10.10
C THR A 246 8.48 13.98 -9.79
N LEU A 247 8.70 13.34 -8.65
CA LEU A 247 8.02 12.11 -8.20
C LEU A 247 7.56 12.22 -6.73
N LEU A 248 6.51 11.48 -6.37
CA LEU A 248 6.11 11.27 -4.97
C LEU A 248 5.39 9.94 -4.74
N GLY A 249 5.28 9.54 -3.47
CA GLY A 249 4.53 8.33 -3.08
C GLY A 249 5.14 7.04 -3.63
N ASP A 250 4.28 6.04 -3.84
CA ASP A 250 4.66 4.72 -4.38
C ASP A 250 5.31 4.79 -5.78
N ALA A 251 5.27 5.94 -6.46
CA ALA A 251 6.00 6.15 -7.69
C ALA A 251 7.52 6.12 -7.49
N ILE A 252 8.04 6.45 -6.30
CA ILE A 252 9.50 6.48 -6.02
C ILE A 252 9.89 5.74 -4.74
N HIS A 253 8.96 5.53 -3.81
CA HIS A 253 9.24 4.81 -2.57
C HIS A 253 8.12 3.85 -2.17
N PRO A 254 7.70 2.92 -3.06
CA PRO A 254 6.76 1.89 -2.66
C PRO A 254 7.33 1.10 -1.48
N MET A 255 6.50 0.76 -0.51
CA MET A 255 6.94 0.06 0.71
C MET A 255 6.06 -1.14 0.97
N SER A 256 6.57 -2.10 1.75
CA SER A 256 5.71 -3.16 2.28
C SER A 256 4.54 -2.53 3.06
N PRO A 257 3.35 -3.16 3.09
CA PRO A 257 2.17 -2.61 3.77
C PRO A 257 2.31 -2.58 5.31
N CYS A 258 3.48 -2.95 5.84
CA CYS A 258 3.77 -2.95 7.26
C CYS A 258 3.70 -1.55 7.88
N GLY A 259 2.90 -1.41 8.93
CA GLY A 259 2.85 -0.20 9.76
C GLY A 259 2.07 0.98 9.16
N GLY A 260 1.46 0.84 7.97
CA GLY A 260 0.67 1.91 7.34
C GLY A 260 1.46 3.15 6.94
N VAL A 261 2.80 3.08 6.95
CA VAL A 261 3.68 4.23 6.77
C VAL A 261 3.69 4.78 5.34
N GLY A 262 3.49 3.94 4.32
CA GLY A 262 3.56 4.36 2.91
C GLY A 262 2.55 5.47 2.55
N ALA A 263 1.28 5.29 2.91
CA ALA A 263 0.24 6.28 2.64
C ALA A 263 0.49 7.60 3.39
N GLN A 264 0.95 7.52 4.63
CA GLN A 264 1.34 8.69 5.41
C GLN A 264 2.49 9.45 4.74
N THR A 265 3.54 8.74 4.31
CA THR A 265 4.69 9.34 3.63
C THR A 265 4.26 10.04 2.34
N ALA A 266 3.40 9.42 1.52
CA ALA A 266 2.86 10.04 0.32
C ALA A 266 2.05 11.33 0.59
N ILE A 267 1.25 11.37 1.66
CA ILE A 267 0.52 12.57 2.08
C ILE A 267 1.50 13.68 2.51
N CYS A 268 2.53 13.33 3.28
CA CYS A 268 3.57 14.27 3.66
C CYS A 268 4.31 14.84 2.45
N ASP A 269 4.59 14.02 1.44
CA ASP A 269 5.23 14.47 0.21
C ASP A 269 4.36 15.43 -0.58
N ALA A 270 3.07 15.10 -0.75
CA ALA A 270 2.11 15.98 -1.41
C ALA A 270 2.03 17.34 -0.70
N ALA A 271 1.99 17.35 0.64
CA ALA A 271 1.97 18.58 1.43
C ALA A 271 3.28 19.38 1.30
N SER A 272 4.43 18.72 1.32
CA SER A 272 5.73 19.38 1.13
C SER A 272 5.88 19.97 -0.27
N LEU A 273 5.49 19.23 -1.31
CA LEU A 273 5.54 19.72 -2.69
C LEU A 273 4.58 20.89 -2.92
N ALA A 274 3.35 20.81 -2.40
CA ALA A 274 2.39 21.91 -2.48
C ALA A 274 2.94 23.20 -1.83
N LYS A 275 3.60 23.08 -0.67
CA LYS A 275 4.26 24.23 -0.02
C LYS A 275 5.36 24.84 -0.87
N ALA A 276 6.20 24.01 -1.50
CA ALA A 276 7.26 24.48 -2.41
C ALA A 276 6.66 25.23 -3.61
N ILE A 277 5.63 24.66 -4.24
CA ILE A 277 4.93 25.30 -5.37
C ILE A 277 4.32 26.65 -4.97
N VAL A 278 3.65 26.72 -3.80
CA VAL A 278 3.02 27.96 -3.32
C VAL A 278 4.07 29.02 -2.99
N ALA A 279 5.18 28.65 -2.33
CA ALA A 279 6.26 29.58 -2.01
C ALA A 279 6.88 30.18 -3.28
N ALA A 280 6.99 29.38 -4.34
CA ALA A 280 7.47 29.80 -5.65
C ALA A 280 6.38 30.41 -6.56
N GLN A 281 5.21 30.77 -6.01
CA GLN A 281 4.09 31.38 -6.75
C GLN A 281 3.66 30.58 -7.99
N GLY A 282 3.70 29.25 -7.90
CA GLY A 282 3.31 28.33 -8.98
C GLY A 282 4.42 28.01 -9.99
N SER A 283 5.62 28.56 -9.83
CA SER A 283 6.77 28.32 -10.72
C SER A 283 8.03 27.94 -9.94
N PRO A 284 8.07 26.75 -9.31
CA PRO A 284 9.25 26.29 -8.58
C PRO A 284 10.46 26.16 -9.51
N SER A 285 11.62 26.60 -9.03
CA SER A 285 12.90 26.39 -9.69
C SER A 285 13.36 24.94 -9.53
N ALA A 286 14.40 24.55 -10.27
CA ALA A 286 15.04 23.25 -10.06
C ALA A 286 15.60 23.10 -8.63
N GLU A 287 16.07 24.20 -8.02
CA GLU A 287 16.55 24.22 -6.64
C GLU A 287 15.42 23.95 -5.63
N ASP A 288 14.26 24.58 -5.80
CA ASP A 288 13.08 24.36 -4.95
C ASP A 288 12.63 22.89 -5.00
N ILE A 289 12.60 22.31 -6.21
CA ILE A 289 12.27 20.91 -6.41
C ILE A 289 13.35 20.00 -5.80
N GLY A 290 14.62 20.32 -5.97
CA GLY A 290 15.73 19.58 -5.38
C GLY A 290 15.66 19.51 -3.85
N ALA A 291 15.30 20.63 -3.21
CA ALA A 291 15.09 20.69 -1.76
C ALA A 291 13.89 19.84 -1.31
N PHE A 292 12.78 19.86 -2.06
CA PHE A 292 11.64 18.96 -1.85
C PHE A 292 12.07 17.49 -1.95
N GLU A 293 12.78 17.13 -3.02
CA GLU A 293 13.18 15.77 -3.32
C GLU A 293 14.15 15.22 -2.28
N GLU A 294 15.09 16.04 -1.79
CA GLU A 294 15.98 15.65 -0.70
C GLU A 294 15.21 15.37 0.60
N GLY A 295 14.28 16.27 0.96
CA GLY A 295 13.41 16.06 2.12
C GLY A 295 12.54 14.80 2.00
N MET A 296 12.02 14.54 0.80
CA MET A 296 11.23 13.35 0.49
C MET A 296 12.08 12.07 0.60
N ARG A 297 13.29 12.04 0.02
CA ARG A 297 14.19 10.88 0.14
C ARG A 297 14.55 10.57 1.59
N LYS A 298 14.83 11.58 2.42
CA LYS A 298 15.12 11.39 3.86
C LYS A 298 13.92 10.80 4.62
N ARG A 299 12.71 11.31 4.39
CA ARG A 299 11.48 10.77 5.00
C ARG A 299 11.20 9.34 4.54
N ALA A 300 11.34 9.09 3.24
CA ALA A 300 11.14 7.78 2.64
C ALA A 300 12.13 6.76 3.21
N GLN A 301 13.42 7.11 3.31
CA GLN A 301 14.44 6.26 3.93
C GLN A 301 14.05 5.81 5.33
N SER A 302 13.65 6.75 6.20
CA SER A 302 13.22 6.44 7.56
C SER A 302 12.00 5.52 7.58
N SER A 303 11.03 5.76 6.69
CA SER A 303 9.80 4.97 6.59
C SER A 303 10.06 3.55 6.07
N ILE A 304 10.93 3.40 5.08
CA ILE A 304 11.32 2.10 4.52
C ILE A 304 12.02 1.26 5.59
N LEU A 305 12.97 1.85 6.33
CA LEU A 305 13.65 1.15 7.43
C LEU A 305 12.67 0.70 8.52
N GLN A 306 11.71 1.55 8.89
CA GLN A 306 10.67 1.19 9.84
C GLN A 306 9.80 0.04 9.32
N SER A 307 9.40 0.10 8.05
CA SER A 307 8.61 -0.94 7.37
C SER A 307 9.37 -2.27 7.30
N GLU A 308 10.68 -2.24 7.03
CA GLU A 308 11.54 -3.42 7.00
C GLU A 308 11.68 -4.08 8.38
N ILE A 309 11.93 -3.28 9.43
CA ILE A 309 12.03 -3.78 10.81
C ILE A 309 10.70 -4.45 11.22
N GLY A 310 9.57 -3.81 10.92
CA GLY A 310 8.26 -4.37 11.22
C GLY A 310 7.99 -5.65 10.44
N SER A 311 8.38 -5.70 9.15
CA SER A 311 8.19 -6.88 8.30
C SER A 311 9.02 -8.08 8.76
N LYS A 312 10.28 -7.86 9.17
CA LYS A 312 11.11 -8.90 9.78
C LYS A 312 10.48 -9.47 11.05
N LYS A 313 10.01 -8.59 11.94
CA LYS A 313 9.44 -8.98 13.24
C LYS A 313 8.07 -9.65 13.14
N MET A 314 7.19 -9.17 12.25
CA MET A 314 5.80 -9.64 12.18
C MET A 314 5.61 -10.77 11.18
N PHE A 315 6.41 -10.81 10.11
CA PHE A 315 6.18 -11.69 8.97
C PHE A 315 7.40 -12.57 8.64
N GLY A 316 8.53 -12.41 9.35
CA GLY A 316 9.75 -13.18 9.08
C GLY A 316 10.37 -12.91 7.71
N LEU A 317 10.14 -11.73 7.13
CA LEU A 317 10.67 -11.41 5.79
C LEU A 317 12.19 -11.23 5.82
N ARG A 318 12.84 -11.52 4.68
CA ARG A 318 14.27 -11.28 4.47
C ARG A 318 14.60 -9.78 4.49
N SER A 319 15.87 -9.46 4.71
CA SER A 319 16.37 -8.09 4.54
C SER A 319 16.25 -7.64 3.10
N LEU A 320 16.02 -6.35 2.88
CA LEU A 320 15.90 -5.79 1.52
C LEU A 320 17.20 -5.93 0.72
N GLU A 321 18.34 -6.00 1.40
CA GLU A 321 19.66 -6.25 0.81
C GLU A 321 19.72 -7.64 0.14
N ASP A 322 19.13 -8.65 0.79
CA ASP A 322 19.09 -10.05 0.32
C ASP A 322 17.96 -10.32 -0.69
N CYS A 323 17.10 -9.33 -0.93
CA CYS A 323 15.97 -9.46 -1.84
C CYS A 323 16.40 -9.31 -3.30
N GLU A 324 15.69 -10.00 -4.19
CA GLU A 324 15.90 -9.91 -5.63
C GLU A 324 15.38 -8.56 -6.17
N ALA A 325 15.90 -8.15 -7.33
CA ALA A 325 15.37 -6.98 -8.01
C ALA A 325 13.96 -7.30 -8.55
N TRP A 326 13.00 -6.42 -8.27
CA TRP A 326 11.68 -6.50 -8.86
C TRP A 326 11.76 -6.09 -10.34
N THR A 327 11.60 -7.06 -11.23
CA THR A 327 11.45 -6.83 -12.66
C THR A 327 9.96 -6.82 -13.00
N VAL A 328 9.45 -5.67 -13.45
CA VAL A 328 8.12 -5.60 -14.05
C VAL A 328 8.22 -6.30 -15.40
N LEU A 329 7.73 -7.54 -15.48
CA LEU A 329 7.45 -8.22 -16.76
C LEU A 329 6.21 -7.60 -17.41
#